data_AF-A0A1Y0EKV2-F1
#
_entry.id   AF-A0A1Y0EKV2-F1
#
_cell.length_a   1.000
_cell.length_b   1.000
_cell.length_c   1.000
_cell.angle_alpha   90.00
_cell.angle_beta   90.00
_cell.angle_gamma   90.00
#
_symmetry.space_group_name_H-M   'P 1'
#
loop_
_entity.id
_entity.type
_entity.pdbx_description
1 polymer ?
#
loop_
_entity_poly.entity_id
_entity_poly.type
_entity_poly.pdbx_seq_one_letter_code
_entity_poly.pdbx_strand_id
1 'polypeptide(L)'
;MQIRVQTYKGKDGRIRQGKTVSLLRYAYDPEKRRSKQVVIGTLDRWATELPPELDSLLTDAEHHEFKEWIAERDQQRQELAQRHHLLHAAEHMGWAAKALLAGADPVRPERIWEALDVLAKALEKAGYPRPSRGRGRPSKDETPTPDDLVVSLYDDPMLAAEIEDAQERVAALPNFIPLPPAARKGKGSDGP
;
A
#
# COMPACT_ATOMS: atom_id res chain seq x y z
N MET A 1 -2.78 9.40 -21.09
CA MET A 1 -3.45 10.05 -19.94
C MET A 1 -2.57 9.98 -18.70
N GLN A 2 -2.59 11.01 -17.84
CA GLN A 2 -1.90 10.99 -16.55
C GLN A 2 -2.95 10.98 -15.43
N ILE A 3 -2.80 10.07 -14.47
CA ILE A 3 -3.68 9.97 -13.31
C ILE A 3 -2.91 10.41 -12.08
N ARG A 4 -3.44 11.39 -11.35
CA ARG A 4 -2.76 11.98 -10.19
C ARG A 4 -3.62 11.88 -8.94
N VAL A 5 -3.10 11.22 -7.91
CA VAL A 5 -3.68 11.23 -6.57
C VAL A 5 -3.55 12.64 -5.97
N GLN A 6 -4.66 13.23 -5.55
CA GLN A 6 -4.62 14.51 -4.85
C GLN A 6 -4.00 14.31 -3.48
N THR A 7 -3.17 15.23 -3.02
CA THR A 7 -2.52 15.16 -1.71
C THR A 7 -2.80 16.44 -0.94
N TYR A 8 -2.95 16.32 0.39
CA TYR A 8 -3.15 17.47 1.27
C TYR A 8 -2.16 17.43 2.43
N LYS A 9 -1.84 18.61 2.97
CA LYS A 9 -0.98 18.73 4.14
C LYS A 9 -1.81 18.56 5.41
N GLY A 10 -1.48 17.56 6.22
CA GLY A 10 -2.11 17.35 7.52
C GLY A 10 -1.70 18.40 8.55
N LYS A 11 -2.43 18.47 9.67
CA LYS A 11 -2.11 19.37 10.79
C LYS A 11 -0.75 19.07 11.43
N ASP A 12 -0.30 17.82 11.30
CA ASP A 12 1.01 17.29 11.66
C ASP A 12 2.14 17.66 10.67
N GLY A 13 1.83 18.42 9.62
CA GLY A 13 2.79 18.84 8.59
C GLY A 13 3.14 17.77 7.55
N ARG A 14 2.72 16.51 7.76
CA ARG A 14 2.92 15.39 6.84
C ARG A 14 1.98 15.51 5.64
N ILE A 15 2.49 15.15 4.46
CA ILE A 15 1.67 15.08 3.24
C ILE A 15 0.89 13.77 3.27
N ARG A 16 -0.43 13.86 3.15
CA ARG A 16 -1.32 12.70 3.12
C ARG A 16 -1.99 12.59 1.75
N GLN A 17 -2.18 11.36 1.30
CA GLN A 17 -2.95 11.08 0.10
C GLN A 17 -4.43 11.37 0.37
N GLY A 18 -5.04 12.14 -0.52
CA GLY A 18 -6.45 12.48 -0.53
C GLY A 18 -7.32 11.33 -1.04
N LYS A 19 -8.64 11.55 -0.96
CA LYS A 19 -9.65 10.57 -1.37
C LYS A 19 -9.90 10.56 -2.88
N THR A 20 -9.34 11.51 -3.61
CA THR A 20 -9.67 11.79 -5.00
C THR A 20 -8.46 11.68 -5.91
N VAL A 21 -8.70 11.30 -7.17
CA VAL A 21 -7.71 11.29 -8.26
C VAL A 21 -8.17 12.21 -9.37
N SER A 22 -7.25 12.96 -9.97
CA SER A 22 -7.51 13.81 -11.12
C SER A 22 -6.99 13.15 -12.39
N LEU A 23 -7.85 13.09 -13.42
CA LEU A 23 -7.51 12.63 -14.77
C LEU A 23 -7.00 13.81 -15.58
N LEU A 24 -5.80 13.70 -16.13
CA LEU A 24 -5.09 14.78 -16.81
C LEU A 24 -4.72 14.36 -18.23
N ARG A 25 -4.98 15.23 -19.21
CA ARG A 25 -4.60 15.07 -20.62
C ARG A 25 -3.64 16.18 -21.03
N TYR A 26 -2.65 15.86 -21.84
CA TYR A 26 -1.86 16.87 -22.53
C TYR A 26 -2.62 17.36 -23.76
N ALA A 27 -2.94 18.65 -23.79
CA ALA A 27 -3.52 19.32 -24.94
C ALA A 27 -2.54 20.38 -25.45
N TYR A 28 -2.39 20.50 -26.77
CA TYR A 28 -1.57 21.55 -27.35
C TYR A 28 -2.30 22.90 -27.26
N ASP A 29 -1.65 23.89 -26.66
CA ASP A 29 -2.14 25.27 -26.59
C ASP A 29 -1.54 26.06 -27.78
N PRO A 30 -2.33 26.38 -28.82
CA PRO A 30 -1.83 27.04 -30.01
C PRO A 30 -1.42 28.49 -29.75
N GLU A 31 -2.00 29.17 -28.76
CA GLU A 31 -1.67 30.55 -28.41
C GLU A 31 -0.30 30.64 -27.75
N LYS A 32 0.03 29.67 -26.90
CA LYS A 32 1.30 29.63 -26.17
C LYS A 32 2.35 28.74 -26.83
N ARG A 33 2.02 28.11 -27.96
CA ARG A 33 2.85 27.14 -28.71
C ARG A 33 3.49 26.07 -27.82
N ARG A 34 2.75 25.58 -26.84
CA ARG A 34 3.23 24.58 -25.87
C ARG A 34 2.13 23.61 -25.50
N SER A 35 2.51 22.40 -25.11
CA SER A 35 1.60 21.48 -24.44
C SER A 35 1.22 22.04 -23.05
N LYS A 36 -0.08 22.01 -22.75
CA LYS A 36 -0.67 22.31 -21.45
C LYS A 36 -1.36 21.07 -20.95
N GLN A 37 -1.22 20.82 -19.65
CA GLN A 37 -1.97 19.78 -18.98
C GLN A 37 -3.36 20.30 -18.62
N VAL A 38 -4.40 19.60 -19.06
CA VAL A 38 -5.80 19.91 -18.80
C VAL A 38 -6.37 18.82 -17.91
N VAL A 39 -7.05 19.22 -16.82
CA VAL A 39 -7.80 18.31 -15.97
C VAL A 39 -9.10 17.97 -16.71
N ILE A 40 -9.27 16.70 -17.07
CA ILE A 40 -10.52 16.19 -17.66
C ILE A 40 -11.59 16.11 -16.58
N GLY A 41 -11.21 15.62 -15.40
CA GLY A 41 -12.11 15.49 -14.26
C GLY A 41 -11.42 14.96 -13.01
N THR A 42 -12.20 14.86 -11.94
CA THR A 42 -11.77 14.28 -10.67
C THR A 42 -12.78 13.23 -10.24
N LEU A 43 -12.30 12.09 -9.76
CA LEU A 43 -13.11 10.99 -9.28
C LEU A 43 -12.58 10.48 -7.94
N ASP A 44 -13.38 9.66 -7.27
CA ASP A 44 -12.92 8.96 -6.07
C ASP A 44 -11.79 7.99 -6.43
N ARG A 45 -10.74 7.96 -5.60
CA ARG A 45 -9.56 7.10 -5.79
C ARG A 45 -9.92 5.62 -5.88
N TRP A 46 -10.96 5.20 -5.19
CA TRP A 46 -11.39 3.82 -5.07
C TRP A 46 -12.58 3.49 -5.98
N ALA A 47 -13.00 4.43 -6.83
CA ALA A 47 -14.02 4.13 -7.83
C ALA A 47 -13.52 3.00 -8.74
N THR A 48 -14.40 2.03 -8.96
CA THR A 48 -14.17 0.89 -9.87
C THR A 48 -14.64 1.21 -11.28
N GLU A 49 -15.51 2.20 -11.43
CA GLU A 49 -16.13 2.61 -12.68
C GLU A 49 -16.01 4.12 -12.88
N LEU A 50 -16.00 4.55 -14.15
CA LEU A 50 -16.01 5.97 -14.50
C LEU A 50 -17.43 6.52 -14.37
N PRO A 51 -17.63 7.68 -13.73
CA PRO A 51 -18.89 8.40 -13.81
C PRO A 51 -19.26 8.65 -15.29
N PRO A 52 -20.55 8.54 -15.68
CA PRO A 52 -20.96 8.71 -17.08
C PRO A 52 -20.52 10.03 -17.72
N GLU A 53 -20.45 11.10 -16.92
CA GLU A 53 -19.97 12.40 -17.36
C GLU A 53 -18.50 12.36 -17.81
N LEU A 54 -17.64 11.63 -17.08
CA LEU A 54 -16.22 11.46 -17.44
C LEU A 54 -16.03 10.43 -18.54
N ASP A 55 -16.85 9.38 -18.53
CA ASP A 55 -16.85 8.31 -19.53
C ASP A 55 -16.99 8.88 -20.95
N SER A 56 -17.92 9.83 -21.13
CA SER A 56 -18.17 10.50 -22.40
C SER A 56 -17.06 11.45 -22.88
N LEU A 57 -16.14 11.86 -22.00
CA LEU A 57 -15.06 12.82 -22.30
C LEU A 57 -13.73 12.12 -22.66
N LEU A 58 -13.60 10.84 -22.33
CA LEU A 58 -12.40 10.04 -22.51
C LEU A 58 -12.38 9.39 -23.90
N THR A 59 -11.20 9.30 -24.49
CA THR A 59 -11.00 8.54 -25.74
C THR A 59 -10.82 7.05 -25.44
N ASP A 60 -11.01 6.17 -26.42
CA ASP A 60 -10.84 4.71 -26.25
C ASP A 60 -9.46 4.32 -25.69
N ALA A 61 -8.40 5.04 -26.09
CA ALA A 61 -7.06 4.84 -25.58
C ALA A 61 -6.96 5.20 -24.08
N GLU A 62 -7.60 6.29 -23.66
CA GLU A 62 -7.59 6.72 -22.26
C GLU A 62 -8.47 5.83 -21.38
N HIS A 63 -9.55 5.28 -21.93
CA HIS A 63 -10.32 4.22 -21.28
C HIS A 63 -9.47 2.99 -20.99
N HIS A 64 -8.61 2.60 -21.93
CA HIS A 64 -7.69 1.49 -21.73
C HIS A 64 -6.68 1.79 -20.62
N GLU A 65 -6.03 2.95 -20.67
CA GLU A 65 -5.08 3.38 -19.65
C GLU A 65 -5.72 3.49 -18.25
N PHE A 66 -6.98 3.92 -18.15
CA PHE A 66 -7.71 3.96 -16.88
C PHE A 66 -7.94 2.55 -16.31
N LYS A 67 -8.28 1.57 -17.16
CA LYS A 67 -8.45 0.18 -16.74
C LYS A 67 -7.13 -0.43 -16.28
N GLU A 68 -6.03 -0.16 -16.98
CA GLU A 68 -4.69 -0.59 -16.55
C GLU A 68 -4.33 -0.01 -15.18
N TRP A 69 -4.60 1.28 -14.96
CA TRP A 69 -4.37 1.92 -13.68
C TRP A 69 -5.19 1.32 -12.53
N ILE A 70 -6.48 1.00 -12.77
CA ILE A 70 -7.31 0.30 -11.77
C ILE A 70 -6.69 -1.06 -11.42
N ALA A 71 -6.28 -1.83 -12.44
CA ALA A 71 -5.69 -3.14 -12.23
C ALA A 71 -4.39 -3.06 -11.41
N GLU A 72 -3.51 -2.11 -11.73
CA GLU A 72 -2.28 -1.88 -10.99
C GLU A 72 -2.56 -1.43 -9.54
N ARG A 73 -3.50 -0.50 -9.34
CA ARG A 73 -3.93 -0.06 -7.99
C ARG A 73 -4.43 -1.23 -7.15
N ASP A 74 -5.25 -2.09 -7.74
CA ASP A 74 -5.84 -3.23 -7.02
C ASP A 74 -4.79 -4.29 -6.70
N GLN A 75 -3.82 -4.51 -7.61
CA GLN A 75 -2.67 -5.35 -7.37
C GLN A 75 -1.79 -4.82 -6.21
N GLN A 76 -1.46 -3.53 -6.22
CA GLN A 76 -0.69 -2.91 -5.14
C GLN A 76 -1.41 -3.00 -3.79
N ARG A 77 -2.74 -2.83 -3.79
CA ARG A 77 -3.56 -3.00 -2.58
C ARG A 77 -3.54 -4.44 -2.08
N GLN A 78 -3.65 -5.41 -2.99
CA GLN A 78 -3.59 -6.82 -2.63
C GLN A 78 -2.23 -7.19 -2.04
N GLU A 79 -1.14 -6.69 -2.63
CA GLU A 79 0.21 -6.90 -2.10
C GLU A 79 0.36 -6.29 -0.70
N LEU A 80 -0.11 -5.07 -0.49
CA LEU A 80 -0.06 -4.43 0.83
C LEU A 80 -0.86 -5.22 1.87
N ALA A 81 -2.04 -5.73 1.50
CA ALA A 81 -2.83 -6.58 2.38
C ALA A 81 -2.11 -7.90 2.69
N GLN A 82 -1.48 -8.54 1.70
CA GLN A 82 -0.69 -9.75 1.92
C GLN A 82 0.50 -9.51 2.85
N ARG A 83 1.23 -8.41 2.68
CA ARG A 83 2.33 -8.01 3.58
C ARG A 83 1.83 -7.77 5.00
N HIS A 84 0.69 -7.09 5.15
CA HIS A 84 0.05 -6.91 6.45
C HIS A 84 -0.31 -8.26 7.10
N HIS A 85 -0.90 -9.19 6.34
CA HIS A 85 -1.22 -10.51 6.88
C HIS A 85 0.03 -11.32 7.27
N LEU A 86 1.11 -11.23 6.48
CA LEU A 86 2.38 -11.87 6.81
C LEU A 86 2.98 -11.29 8.11
N LEU A 87 2.92 -9.97 8.24
CA LEU A 87 3.38 -9.23 9.42
C LEU A 87 2.66 -9.71 10.69
N HIS A 88 1.33 -9.73 10.69
CA HIS A 88 0.54 -10.10 11.87
C HIS A 88 0.27 -11.61 12.02
N ALA A 89 0.87 -12.47 11.19
CA ALA A 89 0.59 -13.91 11.18
C ALA A 89 0.89 -14.57 12.54
N ALA A 90 2.07 -14.29 13.11
CA ALA A 90 2.48 -14.85 14.40
C ALA A 90 1.59 -14.38 15.56
N GLU A 91 1.27 -13.09 15.58
CA GLU A 91 0.38 -12.46 16.57
C GLU A 91 -1.00 -13.11 16.58
N HIS A 92 -1.61 -13.26 15.40
CA HIS A 92 -2.92 -13.92 15.29
C HIS A 92 -2.88 -15.39 15.70
N MET A 93 -1.78 -16.12 15.43
CA MET A 93 -1.60 -17.48 15.92
C MET A 93 -1.48 -17.53 17.45
N GLY A 94 -0.78 -16.58 18.06
CA GLY A 94 -0.70 -16.43 19.52
C GLY A 94 -2.07 -16.22 20.15
N TRP A 95 -2.88 -15.30 19.60
CA TRP A 95 -4.25 -15.07 20.05
C TRP A 95 -5.15 -16.29 19.90
N ALA A 96 -5.06 -17.01 18.77
CA ALA A 96 -5.80 -18.25 18.57
C ALA A 96 -5.41 -19.32 19.60
N ALA A 97 -4.12 -19.46 19.90
CA ALA A 97 -3.65 -20.38 20.93
C ALA A 97 -4.14 -20.00 22.34
N LYS A 98 -4.17 -18.71 22.69
CA LYS A 98 -4.77 -18.22 23.95
C LYS A 98 -6.25 -18.59 24.04
N ALA A 99 -7.01 -18.40 22.97
CA ALA A 99 -8.43 -18.73 22.95
C ALA A 99 -8.66 -20.23 23.21
N LEU A 100 -7.86 -21.11 22.58
CA LEU A 100 -7.93 -22.55 22.81
C LEU A 100 -7.59 -22.92 24.25
N LEU A 101 -6.57 -22.31 24.84
CA LEU A 101 -6.21 -22.54 26.25
C LEU A 101 -7.27 -22.03 27.23
N ALA A 102 -8.02 -20.99 26.85
CA ALA A 102 -9.17 -20.50 27.58
C ALA A 102 -10.43 -21.38 27.43
N GLY A 103 -10.36 -22.46 26.64
CA GLY A 103 -11.46 -23.40 26.42
C GLY A 103 -12.43 -22.99 25.32
N ALA A 104 -12.05 -22.08 24.40
CA ALA A 104 -12.87 -21.77 23.25
C ALA A 104 -12.83 -22.90 22.21
N ASP A 105 -14.01 -23.32 21.74
CA ASP A 105 -14.12 -24.36 20.72
C ASP A 105 -13.95 -23.77 19.30
N PRO A 106 -12.99 -24.25 18.50
CA PRO A 106 -12.84 -23.83 17.12
C PRO A 106 -13.97 -24.40 16.25
N VAL A 107 -14.56 -23.57 15.38
CA VAL A 107 -15.64 -24.00 14.47
C VAL A 107 -15.16 -25.09 13.49
N ARG A 108 -13.90 -25.01 13.04
CA ARG A 108 -13.29 -25.94 12.08
C ARG A 108 -11.80 -26.16 12.39
N PRO A 109 -11.46 -27.03 13.36
CA PRO A 109 -10.06 -27.23 13.77
C PRO A 109 -9.17 -27.77 12.63
N GLU A 110 -9.71 -28.55 11.70
CA GLU A 110 -8.97 -29.13 10.57
C GLU A 110 -8.43 -28.05 9.64
N ARG A 111 -9.21 -26.97 9.43
CA ARG A 111 -8.79 -25.82 8.60
C ARG A 111 -7.61 -25.07 9.19
N ILE A 112 -7.47 -25.07 10.52
CA ILE A 112 -6.34 -24.43 11.20
C ILE A 112 -5.06 -25.24 10.91
N TRP A 113 -5.13 -26.57 11.01
CA TRP A 113 -4.00 -27.45 10.66
C TRP A 113 -3.61 -27.37 9.18
N GLU A 114 -4.59 -27.42 8.27
CA GLU A 114 -4.35 -27.21 6.84
C GLU A 114 -3.65 -25.87 6.55
N ALA A 115 -4.10 -24.80 7.20
CA ALA A 115 -3.50 -23.47 7.03
C ALA A 115 -2.05 -23.42 7.53
N LEU A 116 -1.74 -24.08 8.66
CA LEU A 116 -0.38 -24.20 9.18
C LEU A 116 0.54 -24.96 8.21
N ASP A 117 0.05 -26.04 7.60
CA ASP A 117 0.82 -26.81 6.63
C ASP A 117 1.07 -26.02 5.33
N VAL A 118 0.07 -25.29 4.84
CA VAL A 118 0.21 -24.42 3.66
C VAL A 118 1.23 -23.31 3.94
N LEU A 119 1.14 -22.65 5.10
CA LEU A 119 2.07 -21.58 5.46
C LEU A 119 3.50 -22.12 5.62
N ALA A 120 3.67 -23.27 6.27
CA ALA A 120 4.99 -23.88 6.43
C ALA A 120 5.65 -24.22 5.10
N LYS A 121 4.91 -24.82 4.16
CA LYS A 121 5.42 -25.10 2.81
C LYS A 121 5.78 -23.82 2.06
N ALA A 122 5.00 -22.75 2.26
CA ALA A 122 5.29 -21.44 1.65
C ALA A 122 6.57 -20.81 2.22
N LEU A 123 6.80 -20.90 3.54
CA LEU A 123 8.02 -20.43 4.20
C LEU A 123 9.26 -21.19 3.71
N GLU A 124 9.18 -22.53 3.66
CA GLU A 124 10.27 -23.37 3.15
C GLU A 124 10.61 -23.01 1.70
N LYS A 125 9.59 -22.85 0.84
CA LYS A 125 9.78 -22.44 -0.56
C LYS A 125 10.37 -21.04 -0.69
N ALA A 126 10.08 -20.14 0.25
CA ALA A 126 10.62 -18.78 0.30
C ALA A 126 12.05 -18.72 0.88
N GLY A 127 12.65 -19.86 1.27
CA GLY A 127 14.01 -19.92 1.81
C GLY A 127 14.09 -19.75 3.33
N TYR A 128 12.96 -19.83 4.03
CA TYR A 128 12.87 -19.81 5.50
C TYR A 128 12.52 -21.22 6.01
N PRO A 129 13.49 -22.16 6.04
CA PRO A 129 13.21 -23.53 6.47
C PRO A 129 12.81 -23.56 7.94
N ARG A 130 12.01 -24.57 8.32
CA ARG A 130 11.65 -24.78 9.73
C ARG A 130 12.93 -24.91 10.58
N PRO A 131 13.03 -24.20 11.72
CA PRO A 131 14.15 -24.37 12.62
C PRO A 131 14.28 -25.83 13.03
N SER A 132 15.46 -26.41 12.84
CA SER A 132 15.76 -27.77 13.28
C SER A 132 15.73 -27.80 14.81
N ARG A 133 14.66 -28.36 15.40
CA ARG A 133 14.66 -28.66 16.83
C ARG A 133 15.64 -29.78 17.08
N GLY A 134 16.59 -29.55 17.99
CA GLY A 134 17.53 -30.59 18.43
C GLY A 134 16.78 -31.85 18.91
N ARG A 135 17.43 -33.00 18.79
CA ARG A 135 16.83 -34.28 19.22
C ARG A 135 16.70 -34.28 20.75
N GLY A 136 15.49 -34.06 21.26
CA GLY A 136 15.20 -34.01 22.70
C GLY A 136 13.82 -33.42 22.97
N ARG A 137 13.32 -33.59 24.20
CA ARG A 137 12.13 -32.84 24.66
C ARG A 137 12.57 -31.37 24.79
N PRO A 138 11.96 -30.42 24.06
CA PRO A 138 12.30 -29.01 24.20
C PRO A 138 12.12 -28.60 25.65
N SER A 139 13.06 -27.79 26.16
CA SER A 139 12.88 -27.23 27.51
C SER A 139 11.65 -26.30 27.48
N LYS A 140 11.02 -26.09 28.64
CA LYS A 140 9.88 -25.17 28.75
C LYS A 140 10.26 -23.73 28.33
N ASP A 141 11.54 -23.38 28.46
CA ASP A 141 12.10 -22.08 28.09
C ASP A 141 12.40 -21.98 26.58
N GLU A 142 12.42 -23.10 25.86
CA GLU A 142 12.77 -23.18 24.44
C GLU A 142 11.55 -23.09 23.52
N THR A 143 10.34 -23.17 24.07
CA THR A 143 9.09 -23.14 23.30
C THR A 143 8.41 -21.78 23.49
N PRO A 144 8.24 -20.98 22.42
CA PRO A 144 7.52 -19.72 22.54
C PRO A 144 6.10 -19.98 23.05
N THR A 145 5.72 -19.28 24.10
CA THR A 145 4.39 -19.32 24.67
C THR A 145 3.43 -18.45 23.85
N PRO A 146 2.10 -18.65 23.99
CA PRO A 146 1.13 -17.76 23.36
C PRO A 146 1.28 -16.30 23.79
N ASP A 147 1.81 -16.04 24.99
CA ASP A 147 2.11 -14.68 25.45
C ASP A 147 3.30 -14.08 24.71
N ASP A 148 4.35 -14.85 24.44
CA ASP A 148 5.52 -14.40 23.67
C ASP A 148 5.15 -14.01 22.23
N LEU A 149 4.15 -14.68 21.65
CA LEU A 149 3.65 -14.41 20.30
C LEU A 149 2.65 -13.24 20.25
N VAL A 150 2.05 -12.86 21.36
CA VAL A 150 1.04 -11.78 21.45
C VAL A 150 1.67 -10.43 21.81
N VAL A 151 2.97 -10.38 22.13
CA VAL A 151 3.69 -9.11 22.27
C VAL A 151 3.48 -8.28 21.01
N SER A 152 3.03 -7.03 21.20
CA SER A 152 2.68 -6.12 20.12
C SER A 152 3.83 -6.00 19.12
N LEU A 153 3.55 -6.24 17.84
CA LEU A 153 4.52 -6.03 16.76
C LEU A 153 5.09 -4.61 16.71
N TYR A 154 4.40 -3.64 17.30
CA TYR A 154 4.85 -2.25 17.42
C TYR A 154 5.78 -2.00 18.61
N ASP A 155 5.94 -2.98 19.50
CA ASP A 155 6.91 -2.95 20.59
C ASP A 155 8.26 -3.59 20.17
N ASP A 156 8.35 -4.16 18.95
CA ASP A 156 9.61 -4.58 18.32
C ASP A 156 10.25 -3.38 17.60
N PRO A 157 11.35 -2.81 18.13
CA PRO A 157 11.99 -1.61 17.57
C PRO A 157 12.57 -1.86 16.18
N MET A 158 12.89 -3.10 15.80
CA MET A 158 13.44 -3.43 14.50
C MET A 158 12.34 -3.44 13.42
N LEU A 159 11.15 -3.91 13.78
CA LEU A 159 9.99 -3.99 12.88
C LEU A 159 9.31 -2.63 12.70
N ALA A 160 9.27 -1.81 13.76
CA ALA A 160 8.82 -0.42 13.67
C ALA A 160 9.66 0.39 12.66
N ALA A 161 10.98 0.18 12.67
CA ALA A 161 11.90 0.80 11.71
C ALA A 161 11.65 0.29 10.28
N GLU A 162 11.40 -1.01 10.07
CA GLU A 162 11.07 -1.55 8.74
C GLU A 162 9.74 -1.04 8.18
N ILE A 163 8.72 -0.85 9.04
CA ILE A 163 7.43 -0.28 8.67
C ILE A 163 7.60 1.21 8.33
N GLU A 164 8.37 1.96 9.11
CA GLU A 164 8.71 3.36 8.84
C GLU A 164 9.47 3.48 7.52
N ASP A 165 10.50 2.66 7.30
CA ASP A 165 11.24 2.53 6.04
C ASP A 165 10.31 2.19 4.84
N ALA A 166 9.35 1.28 5.02
CA ALA A 166 8.40 0.92 3.98
C ALA A 166 7.43 2.07 3.69
N GLN A 167 6.98 2.79 4.72
CA GLN A 167 6.18 4.00 4.58
C GLN A 167 6.97 5.13 3.92
N GLU A 168 8.26 5.29 4.25
CA GLU A 168 9.17 6.22 3.63
C GLU A 168 9.45 5.86 2.18
N ARG A 169 9.64 4.58 1.84
CA ARG A 169 9.78 4.11 0.44
C ARG A 169 8.52 4.36 -0.36
N VAL A 170 7.33 4.16 0.22
CA VAL A 170 6.05 4.53 -0.40
C VAL A 170 5.91 6.05 -0.54
N ALA A 171 6.42 6.83 0.42
CA ALA A 171 6.48 8.28 0.33
C ALA A 171 7.55 8.80 -0.65
N ALA A 172 8.61 8.01 -0.88
CA ALA A 172 9.74 8.29 -1.76
C ALA A 172 9.59 7.68 -3.16
N LEU A 173 8.49 6.95 -3.42
CA LEU A 173 8.06 6.65 -4.79
C LEU A 173 8.10 7.95 -5.60
N PRO A 174 8.58 7.90 -6.86
CA PRO A 174 8.83 9.09 -7.65
C PRO A 174 7.60 10.00 -7.62
N ASN A 175 7.80 11.20 -7.06
CA ASN A 175 6.81 12.25 -7.06
C ASN A 175 6.39 12.49 -8.51
N PHE A 176 5.15 12.16 -8.87
CA PHE A 176 4.51 12.55 -10.14
C PHE A 176 4.20 14.07 -10.18
N ILE A 177 5.06 14.87 -9.55
CA ILE A 177 5.05 16.33 -9.54
C ILE A 177 5.83 16.77 -10.78
N PRO A 178 5.20 17.34 -11.82
CA PRO A 178 5.96 18.19 -12.71
C PRO A 178 6.40 19.41 -11.90
N LEU A 179 7.70 19.72 -11.94
CA LEU A 179 8.25 20.96 -11.38
C LEU A 179 7.37 22.14 -11.82
N PRO A 180 6.96 23.04 -10.90
CA PRO A 180 6.23 24.23 -11.29
C PRO A 180 7.04 24.97 -12.36
N PRO A 181 6.41 25.48 -13.43
CA PRO A 181 7.14 26.19 -14.46
C PRO A 181 7.89 27.33 -13.78
N ALA A 182 9.23 27.32 -13.90
CA ALA A 182 10.11 28.33 -13.35
C ALA A 182 9.47 29.70 -13.58
N ALA A 183 9.16 30.39 -12.50
CA ALA A 183 8.56 31.72 -12.55
C ALA A 183 9.40 32.53 -13.53
N ARG A 184 8.79 32.87 -14.68
CA ARG A 184 9.38 33.81 -15.63
C ARG A 184 9.71 35.05 -14.81
N LYS A 185 11.01 35.28 -14.55
CA LYS A 185 11.49 36.54 -14.00
C LYS A 185 10.88 37.62 -14.86
N GLY A 186 9.95 38.37 -14.26
CA GLY A 186 9.33 39.52 -14.89
C GLY A 186 10.44 40.45 -15.36
N LYS A 187 10.45 40.68 -16.66
CA LYS A 187 11.20 41.76 -17.30
C LYS A 187 10.34 43.01 -17.14
N GLY A 188 10.92 44.08 -16.59
CA GLY A 188 10.31 45.39 -16.40
C GLY A 188 10.64 45.90 -15.00
N SER A 189 11.38 47.00 -14.80
CA SER A 189 11.70 48.10 -15.71
C SER A 189 12.96 48.81 -15.21
N ASP A 190 13.88 49.08 -16.14
CA ASP A 190 14.85 50.18 -16.03
C ASP A 190 14.10 51.52 -15.96
N GLY A 191 14.63 52.47 -15.18
CA GLY A 191 14.28 53.89 -15.30
C GLY A 191 14.35 54.64 -13.97
N PRO A 192 15.35 55.53 -13.77
CA PRO A 192 15.44 56.42 -12.62
C PRO A 192 14.41 57.56 -12.64
#